data_AF-D4Z0C6-F1
#
_entry.id   AF-D4Z0C6-F1
#
_cell.length_a   1.000
_cell.length_b   1.000
_cell.length_c   1.000
_cell.angle_alpha   90.00
_cell.angle_beta   90.00
_cell.angle_gamma   90.00
#
_symmetry.space_group_name_H-M   'P 1'
#
loop_
_entity.id
_entity.type
_entity.pdbx_description
1 polymer ?
#
loop_
_entity_poly.entity_id
_entity_poly.type
_entity_poly.pdbx_seq_one_letter_code
_entity_poly.pdbx_strand_id
1 'polypeptide(L)'
;MKYDGEMLARLVAQAEAQPVGMDMVMIRALIEEASELGAGRALERLGLADRGAQDDVRELRELLGAWRDAKKAARGAVVAWVARVVMALLLLGMAVKLGLAGLVHE
;
A
#
# COMPACT_ATOMS: atom_id res chain seq x y z
N MET A 1 1.44 21.15 -19.24
CA MET A 1 0.82 21.64 -17.98
C MET A 1 0.51 23.13 -17.92
N LYS A 2 1.20 24.06 -18.62
CA LYS A 2 0.80 25.48 -18.58
C LYS A 2 -0.53 25.78 -19.29
N TYR A 3 -0.98 24.87 -20.16
CA TYR A 3 -2.13 25.04 -21.05
C TYR A 3 -3.48 24.62 -20.43
N ASP A 4 -3.45 23.71 -19.46
CA ASP A 4 -4.64 23.05 -18.91
C ASP A 4 -5.46 24.06 -18.07
N GLY A 5 -4.77 24.87 -17.25
CA GLY A 5 -5.40 25.95 -16.47
C GLY A 5 -6.02 27.05 -17.34
N GLU A 6 -5.44 27.33 -18.51
CA GLU A 6 -6.00 28.28 -19.47
C GLU A 6 -7.23 27.71 -20.19
N MET A 7 -7.25 26.40 -20.47
CA MET A 7 -8.42 25.72 -21.05
C MET A 7 -9.60 25.74 -20.08
N LEU A 8 -9.37 25.38 -18.81
CA LEU A 8 -10.43 25.44 -17.78
C LEU A 8 -10.97 26.87 -17.62
N ALA A 9 -10.09 27.87 -17.58
CA ALA A 9 -10.50 29.26 -17.46
C ALA A 9 -11.38 29.72 -18.65
N ARG A 10 -11.06 29.27 -19.87
CA ARG A 10 -11.90 29.53 -21.05
C ARG A 10 -13.26 28.83 -20.99
N LEU A 11 -13.29 27.58 -20.53
CA LEU A 11 -14.54 26.82 -20.39
C LEU A 11 -15.46 27.46 -19.33
N VAL A 12 -14.90 27.90 -18.20
CA VAL A 12 -15.66 28.65 -17.17
C VAL A 12 -16.21 29.96 -17.74
N ALA A 13 -15.40 30.73 -18.47
CA ALA A 13 -15.85 31.99 -19.07
C ALA A 13 -16.98 31.80 -20.10
N GLN A 14 -16.95 30.71 -20.88
CA GLN A 14 -18.05 30.36 -21.80
C GLN A 14 -19.33 29.97 -21.06
N ALA A 15 -19.21 29.22 -19.97
CA ALA A 15 -20.36 28.83 -19.14
C ALA A 15 -21.05 30.06 -18.50
N GLU A 16 -20.28 31.05 -18.04
CA GLU A 16 -20.82 32.30 -17.51
C GLU A 16 -21.52 33.15 -18.59
N ALA A 17 -21.01 33.15 -19.82
CA ALA A 17 -21.57 33.92 -20.93
C ALA A 17 -22.88 33.33 -21.48
N GLN A 18 -23.12 32.01 -21.32
CA GLN A 18 -24.36 31.33 -21.73
C GLN A 18 -24.90 30.41 -20.62
N PRO A 19 -25.53 30.97 -19.56
CA PRO A 19 -26.04 30.19 -18.43
C PRO A 19 -27.26 29.33 -18.79
N VAL A 20 -28.07 29.79 -19.76
CA VAL A 20 -29.26 29.09 -20.27
C VAL A 20 -28.88 28.45 -21.61
N GLY A 21 -28.30 27.25 -21.56
CA GLY A 21 -27.85 26.53 -22.76
C GLY A 21 -26.56 25.71 -22.62
N MET A 22 -26.08 25.47 -21.40
CA MET A 22 -24.90 24.62 -21.19
C MET A 22 -25.21 23.18 -21.62
N ASP A 23 -24.80 22.82 -22.83
CA ASP A 23 -24.96 21.46 -23.35
C ASP A 23 -24.12 20.48 -22.54
N MET A 24 -24.57 19.22 -22.45
CA MET A 24 -23.90 18.17 -21.68
C MET A 24 -22.45 17.94 -22.09
N VAL A 25 -22.12 18.19 -23.35
CA VAL A 25 -20.74 18.15 -23.86
C VAL A 25 -19.87 19.17 -23.12
N MET A 26 -20.36 20.39 -22.93
CA MET A 26 -19.65 21.47 -22.23
C MET A 26 -19.46 21.14 -20.75
N ILE A 27 -20.50 20.61 -20.09
CA ILE A 27 -20.41 20.19 -18.68
C ILE A 27 -19.35 19.11 -18.50
N ARG A 28 -19.35 18.12 -19.40
CA ARG A 28 -18.37 17.04 -19.38
C ARG A 28 -16.95 17.57 -19.59
N ALA A 29 -16.73 18.47 -20.55
CA ALA A 29 -15.44 19.09 -20.78
C ALA A 29 -14.94 19.88 -19.56
N LEU A 30 -15.82 20.64 -18.90
CA LEU A 30 -15.48 21.38 -17.69
C LEU A 30 -15.08 20.45 -16.54
N ILE A 31 -15.84 19.37 -16.32
CA ILE A 31 -15.54 18.37 -15.29
C ILE A 31 -14.22 17.66 -15.58
N GLU A 32 -14.03 17.19 -16.82
CA GLU A 32 -12.83 16.46 -17.23
C GLU A 32 -11.57 17.32 -17.06
N GLU A 33 -11.61 18.58 -17.52
CA GLU A 33 -10.48 19.50 -17.37
C GLU A 33 -10.21 19.88 -15.90
N ALA A 34 -11.27 20.13 -15.11
CA ALA A 34 -11.12 20.41 -13.68
C ALA A 34 -10.58 19.21 -12.90
N SER A 35 -11.01 18.00 -13.25
CA SER A 35 -10.54 16.74 -12.68
C SER A 35 -9.09 16.45 -13.05
N GLU A 36 -8.70 16.61 -14.32
CA GLU A 36 -7.32 16.43 -14.78
C GLU A 36 -6.37 17.39 -14.06
N LEU A 37 -6.73 18.68 -13.98
CA LEU A 37 -5.98 19.69 -13.22
C LEU A 37 -5.92 19.43 -11.71
N GLY A 38 -7.01 18.91 -11.14
CA GLY A 38 -7.08 18.53 -9.74
C GLY A 38 -6.15 17.35 -9.43
N ALA A 39 -6.24 16.29 -10.24
CA ALA A 39 -5.43 15.10 -10.15
C ALA A 39 -3.94 15.42 -10.36
N GLY A 40 -3.60 16.19 -11.40
CA GLY A 40 -2.23 16.63 -11.67
C GLY A 40 -1.62 17.38 -10.49
N ARG A 41 -2.32 18.36 -9.91
CA ARG A 41 -1.84 19.09 -8.72
C ARG A 41 -1.71 18.20 -7.49
N ALA A 42 -2.59 17.23 -7.31
CA ALA A 42 -2.49 16.27 -6.22
C ALA A 42 -1.26 15.38 -6.38
N LEU A 43 -1.03 14.84 -7.58
CA LEU A 43 0.16 14.04 -7.90
C LEU A 43 1.44 14.85 -7.75
N GLU A 44 1.47 16.10 -8.22
CA GLU A 44 2.62 16.98 -8.08
C GLU A 44 2.95 17.28 -6.61
N ARG A 45 1.94 17.53 -5.76
CA ARG A 45 2.13 17.70 -4.30
C ARG A 45 2.65 16.44 -3.62
N LEU A 46 2.32 15.26 -4.16
CA LEU A 46 2.85 13.98 -3.69
C LEU A 46 4.22 13.66 -4.29
N GLY A 47 4.75 14.49 -5.19
CA GLY A 47 6.00 14.24 -5.91
C GLY A 47 5.91 13.13 -6.96
N LEU A 48 4.70 12.81 -7.43
CA LEU A 48 4.40 11.70 -8.37
C LEU A 48 4.05 12.20 -9.80
N ALA A 49 4.47 13.41 -10.17
CA ALA A 49 4.16 14.00 -11.46
C ALA A 49 5.20 13.67 -12.56
N ASP A 50 6.30 13.00 -12.23
CA ASP A 50 7.32 12.61 -13.20
C ASP A 50 6.96 11.29 -13.91
N ARG A 51 7.67 11.02 -15.01
CA ARG A 51 7.41 9.84 -15.87
C ARG A 51 7.76 8.50 -15.21
N GLY A 52 8.60 8.48 -14.17
CA GLY A 52 9.03 7.29 -13.44
C GLY A 52 8.16 6.96 -12.22
N ALA A 53 7.37 7.91 -11.73
CA ALA A 53 6.55 7.77 -10.52
C ALA A 53 5.68 6.50 -10.46
N GLN A 54 5.11 6.07 -11.60
CA GLN A 54 4.32 4.85 -11.65
C GLN A 54 5.16 3.59 -11.37
N ASP A 55 6.37 3.52 -11.92
CA ASP A 55 7.28 2.40 -11.76
C ASP A 55 7.83 2.36 -10.33
N ASP A 56 8.19 3.52 -9.77
CA ASP A 56 8.66 3.65 -8.39
C ASP A 56 7.59 3.19 -7.39
N VAL A 57 6.33 3.61 -7.59
CA VAL A 57 5.20 3.18 -6.74
C VAL A 57 4.96 1.67 -6.86
N ARG A 58 5.14 1.09 -8.05
CA ARG A 58 5.05 -0.36 -8.25
C ARG A 58 6.15 -1.08 -7.48
N GLU A 59 7.39 -0.62 -7.60
CA GLU A 59 8.54 -1.21 -6.90
C GLU A 59 8.35 -1.13 -5.37
N LEU A 60 7.93 0.02 -4.83
CA LEU A 60 7.63 0.16 -3.40
C LEU A 60 6.55 -0.81 -2.93
N ARG A 61 5.51 -1.05 -3.73
CA ARG A 61 4.46 -2.03 -3.41
C ARG A 61 4.99 -3.46 -3.41
N GLU A 62 5.87 -3.79 -4.34
CA GLU A 62 6.52 -5.11 -4.40
C GLU A 62 7.44 -5.33 -3.20
N LEU A 63 8.28 -4.34 -2.87
CA LEU A 63 9.14 -4.37 -1.67
C LEU A 63 8.33 -4.51 -0.38
N LEU A 64 7.22 -3.76 -0.26
CA LEU A 64 6.33 -3.85 0.89
C LEU A 64 5.65 -5.22 0.98
N GLY A 65 5.29 -5.80 -0.17
CA GLY A 65 4.79 -7.17 -0.28
C GLY A 65 5.80 -8.16 0.27
N ALA A 66 7.04 -8.14 -0.25
CA ALA A 66 8.12 -9.00 0.19
C ALA A 66 8.42 -8.85 1.69
N TRP A 67 8.45 -7.62 2.21
CA TRP A 67 8.66 -7.35 3.63
C TRP A 67 7.53 -7.92 4.50
N ARG A 68 6.28 -7.79 4.07
CA ARG A 68 5.13 -8.32 4.80
C ARG A 68 5.17 -9.84 4.85
N ASP A 69 5.55 -10.48 3.75
CA ASP A 69 5.69 -11.94 3.67
C ASP A 69 6.84 -12.43 4.56
N ALA A 70 7.99 -11.76 4.52
CA ALA A 70 9.11 -12.02 5.42
C ALA A 70 8.69 -11.87 6.90
N LYS A 71 7.94 -10.82 7.24
CA LYS A 71 7.42 -10.61 8.60
C LYS A 71 6.44 -11.69 9.04
N LYS A 72 5.66 -12.26 8.11
CA LYS A 72 4.75 -13.38 8.39
C LYS A 72 5.53 -14.68 8.59
N ALA A 73 6.52 -14.94 7.74
CA ALA A 73 7.41 -16.09 7.84
C ALA A 73 8.19 -16.08 9.16
N ALA A 74 8.79 -14.94 9.52
CA ALA A 74 9.50 -14.76 10.78
C ALA A 74 8.62 -15.05 12.00
N ARG A 75 7.39 -14.52 12.03
CA ARG A 75 6.43 -14.81 13.10
C ARG A 75 6.09 -16.30 13.19
N GLY A 76 5.86 -16.96 12.05
CA GLY A 76 5.63 -18.41 12.00
C GLY A 76 6.82 -19.21 12.54
N ALA A 77 8.04 -18.85 12.14
CA ALA A 77 9.27 -19.49 12.61
C ALA A 77 9.46 -19.33 14.12
N VAL A 78 9.22 -18.13 14.66
CA VAL A 78 9.29 -17.86 16.10
C VAL A 78 8.29 -18.71 16.87
N VAL A 79 7.01 -18.74 16.45
CA VAL A 79 5.99 -19.57 17.12
C VAL A 79 6.36 -21.05 17.07
N ALA A 80 6.82 -21.55 15.92
CA ALA A 80 7.21 -22.94 15.77
C ALA A 80 8.46 -23.30 16.61
N TRP A 81 9.40 -22.37 16.77
CA TRP A 81 10.56 -22.56 17.64
C TRP A 81 10.15 -22.58 19.11
N VAL A 82 9.30 -21.63 19.55
CA VAL A 82 8.75 -21.59 20.91
C VAL A 82 8.03 -22.90 21.24
N ALA A 83 7.19 -23.40 20.33
CA ALA A 83 6.49 -24.67 20.53
C ALA A 83 7.47 -25.84 20.73
N ARG A 84 8.56 -25.90 19.96
CA ARG A 84 9.61 -26.92 20.13
C ARG A 84 10.30 -26.81 21.49
N VAL A 85 10.64 -25.61 21.93
CA VAL A 85 11.26 -25.37 23.24
C VAL A 85 10.32 -25.83 24.35
N VAL A 86 9.04 -25.44 24.30
CA VAL A 86 8.04 -25.86 25.29
C VAL A 86 7.91 -27.39 25.33
N MET A 87 7.79 -28.04 24.17
CA MET A 87 7.71 -29.51 24.09
C MET A 87 8.95 -30.19 24.66
N ALA A 88 10.15 -29.69 24.35
CA ALA A 88 11.40 -30.22 24.89
C ALA A 88 11.46 -30.09 26.42
N LEU A 89 11.03 -28.94 26.96
CA LEU A 89 10.96 -28.71 28.41
C LEU A 89 9.94 -29.64 29.09
N LEU A 90 8.78 -29.88 28.46
CA LEU A 90 7.78 -30.82 28.97
C LEU A 90 8.32 -32.26 29.02
N LEU A 91 9.00 -32.71 27.96
CA LEU A 91 9.63 -34.02 27.92
C LEU A 91 10.73 -34.15 28.98
N LEU A 92 11.59 -33.13 29.11
CA LEU A 92 12.63 -33.09 30.14
C LEU A 92 12.02 -33.16 31.54
N GLY A 93 10.99 -32.36 31.81
CA GLY A 93 10.26 -32.38 33.09
C GLY A 93 9.64 -33.74 33.39
N MET A 94 9.09 -34.42 32.37
CA MET A 94 8.53 -35.75 32.52
C MET A 94 9.62 -36.82 32.77
N ALA A 95 10.76 -36.73 32.10
CA ALA A 95 11.90 -37.63 32.33
C ALA A 95 12.44 -37.52 33.77
N VAL A 96 12.53 -36.30 34.31
CA VAL A 96 12.91 -36.06 35.70
C VAL A 96 11.86 -36.63 36.65
N LYS A 97 10.57 -36.37 36.41
CA LYS A 97 9.47 -36.86 37.26
C LYS A 97 9.36 -38.39 37.29
N LEU A 98 9.63 -39.06 36.16
CA LEU A 98 9.57 -40.52 36.03
C LEU A 98 10.86 -41.22 36.47
N GLY A 99 11.91 -40.48 36.89
CA GLY A 99 13.17 -41.07 37.33
C GLY A 99 14.04 -41.66 36.21
N LEU A 100 13.70 -41.38 34.94
CA LEU A 100 14.41 -41.91 33.77
C LEU A 100 15.88 -41.43 33.68
N ALA A 101 16.21 -40.33 34.36
CA ALA A 101 17.59 -39.85 34.48
C ALA A 101 18.51 -40.81 35.27
N GLY A 102 17.95 -41.63 36.17
CA GLY A 102 18.71 -42.64 36.90
C GLY A 102 19.08 -43.88 36.08
N LEU A 103 18.29 -44.21 35.05
CA LEU A 103 18.51 -45.38 34.17
C LEU A 103 19.58 -45.15 33.09
N VAL A 104 20.00 -43.90 32.87
CA VAL A 104 21.06 -43.54 31.90
C VAL A 104 22.45 -43.57 32.54
N HIS A 105 22.54 -43.65 33.88
CA HIS A 105 23.80 -43.57 34.61
C HIS A 105 24.31 -44.94 35.13
N GLU A 106 23.58 -46.04 34.88
CA GLU A 106 24.06 -47.44 34.99
C GLU A 106 24.41 -48.01 33.60
#